data_AF-A0A2P8ES11-F1
#
_entry.id   AF-A0A2P8ES11-F1
#
_cell.length_a   1.000
_cell.length_b   1.000
_cell.length_c   1.000
_cell.angle_alpha   90.00
_cell.angle_beta   90.00
_cell.angle_gamma   90.00
#
_symmetry.space_group_name_H-M   'P 1'
#
loop_
_entity.id
_entity.type
_entity.pdbx_description
1 polymer ?
#
loop_
_entity_poly.entity_id
_entity_poly.type
_entity_poly.pdbx_seq_one_letter_code
_entity_poly.pdbx_strand_id
1 'polypeptide(L)'
;MFIAETAQTMDAEHVLVTTCSSARRTISTKVAPSPGRTRGSTIQDVDLAHHVKRPLCSLFLIALCLLISLPLSAESIEFHFFGNSVEAGVIAIDGPITADIAEHLRAKLKEEGTEARRVVLNSNGGSLLGGIRLGRFIRQMGYSTEVGKLVPDTADPTGKQQVHGECYSACALAFLGGSYRQPESAPWLGFHQFHEGGASYSGYKLSPTEIRAEGLSQAQVISGMVVSYMVEMGADARLFTESSRAGPAELIRFTIEDAMQLGIVTPRPFSAWTLVPYKLGVVAASKRTITTGPYDLAIQSTAFCRSSTKTPSLMMTVKRIADLEADDLAEYAVYVSLVPQEGSRQQKETLTLNKVRAFGSGATLQVEVTLDNHLVSLITQSESFGMTLLVPRVLGGYSVSHVLSHKDREILGAAFRLCI
;
A
#
# COMPACT_ATOMS: atom_id res chain seq x y z
N MET A 1 38.51 30.55 -7.18
CA MET A 1 39.24 30.32 -5.93
C MET A 1 38.97 28.88 -5.53
N PHE A 2 39.97 28.03 -5.75
CA PHE A 2 39.96 26.58 -5.53
C PHE A 2 39.92 26.25 -4.04
N ILE A 3 39.16 25.23 -3.63
CA ILE A 3 39.65 24.16 -2.73
C ILE A 3 38.95 22.85 -3.15
N ALA A 4 39.77 21.90 -3.57
CA ALA A 4 39.46 20.49 -3.72
C ALA A 4 39.99 19.77 -2.47
N GLU A 5 39.27 18.79 -1.95
CA GLU A 5 39.82 17.84 -0.98
C GLU A 5 39.45 16.40 -1.31
N THR A 6 40.45 15.58 -1.13
CA THR A 6 40.74 14.26 -1.66
C THR A 6 39.96 13.11 -1.04
N ALA A 7 39.65 12.12 -1.87
CA ALA A 7 39.26 10.77 -1.46
C ALA A 7 40.47 9.99 -0.91
N GLN A 8 40.21 9.12 0.07
CA GLN A 8 41.15 8.09 0.54
C GLN A 8 40.45 6.73 0.52
N THR A 9 41.03 5.82 -0.26
CA THR A 9 40.74 4.40 -0.38
C THR A 9 41.40 3.63 0.77
N MET A 10 40.73 2.60 1.30
CA MET A 10 41.36 1.55 2.10
C MET A 10 40.73 0.20 1.75
N ASP A 11 41.49 -0.62 1.02
CA ASP A 11 41.36 -2.07 0.95
C ASP A 11 42.13 -2.69 2.14
N ALA A 12 41.55 -3.74 2.75
CA ALA A 12 42.33 -4.82 3.36
C ALA A 12 41.45 -6.08 3.55
N GLU A 13 41.81 -7.12 2.83
CA GLU A 13 41.41 -8.51 3.04
C GLU A 13 41.80 -9.00 4.45
N HIS A 14 40.98 -9.84 5.06
CA HIS A 14 41.50 -10.97 5.86
C HIS A 14 40.50 -12.13 5.92
N VAL A 15 41.01 -13.26 5.42
CA VAL A 15 40.47 -14.61 5.40
C VAL A 15 40.40 -15.19 6.82
N LEU A 16 39.28 -15.82 7.19
CA LEU A 16 39.32 -16.94 8.15
C LEU A 16 38.30 -18.03 7.76
N VAL A 17 38.86 -19.16 7.34
CA VAL A 17 38.19 -20.42 7.06
C VAL A 17 37.94 -21.14 8.39
N THR A 18 36.72 -21.63 8.62
CA THR A 18 36.51 -22.68 9.64
C THR A 18 35.48 -23.68 9.14
N THR A 19 35.98 -24.86 8.81
CA THR A 19 35.25 -26.07 8.42
C THR A 19 34.59 -26.72 9.64
N CYS A 20 33.33 -27.18 9.52
CA CYS A 20 32.81 -28.20 10.42
C CYS A 20 32.16 -29.34 9.62
N SER A 21 32.70 -30.53 9.86
CA SER A 21 32.47 -31.79 9.18
C SER A 21 31.12 -32.43 9.56
N SER A 22 30.53 -33.09 8.57
CA SER A 22 29.37 -33.95 8.65
C SER A 22 29.68 -35.28 9.35
N ALA A 23 28.77 -35.75 10.20
CA ALA A 23 28.77 -37.12 10.70
C ALA A 23 27.34 -37.69 10.64
N ARG A 24 27.06 -38.49 9.59
CA ARG A 24 25.94 -39.45 9.57
C ARG A 24 26.34 -40.66 10.40
N ARG A 25 25.45 -41.12 11.30
CA ARG A 25 25.53 -42.47 11.89
C ARG A 25 24.29 -43.27 11.53
N THR A 26 24.53 -44.37 10.83
CA THR A 26 23.64 -45.46 10.51
C THR A 26 23.95 -46.62 11.47
N ILE A 27 22.97 -47.18 12.18
CA ILE A 27 23.05 -48.48 12.89
C ILE A 27 21.65 -49.09 12.76
N SER A 28 21.42 -50.01 11.81
CA SER A 28 21.64 -51.47 11.82
C SER A 28 20.72 -52.23 12.78
N THR A 29 19.77 -52.95 12.17
CA THR A 29 18.79 -53.89 12.72
C THR A 29 19.43 -55.22 13.12
N LYS A 30 19.05 -55.79 14.27
CA LYS A 30 19.27 -57.20 14.60
C LYS A 30 17.96 -57.85 15.09
N VAL A 31 17.73 -59.08 14.63
CA VAL A 31 16.54 -59.91 14.80
C VAL A 31 16.88 -61.17 15.61
N ALA A 32 15.95 -61.57 16.49
CA ALA A 32 15.65 -62.90 17.06
C ALA A 32 16.65 -63.53 18.07
N PRO A 33 16.26 -64.54 18.91
CA PRO A 33 15.03 -65.36 18.87
C PRO A 33 14.30 -65.63 20.22
N SER A 34 13.13 -66.26 20.11
CA SER A 34 12.29 -66.87 21.16
C SER A 34 12.75 -68.28 21.59
N PRO A 35 12.34 -68.75 22.77
CA PRO A 35 11.59 -70.01 22.91
C PRO A 35 10.42 -69.83 23.94
N GLY A 36 9.38 -70.65 24.12
CA GLY A 36 8.96 -71.95 23.63
C GLY A 36 7.81 -72.43 24.54
N ARG A 37 6.64 -72.70 23.93
CA ARG A 37 5.62 -73.76 24.18
C ARG A 37 5.43 -74.36 25.60
N THR A 38 4.16 -74.40 26.09
CA THR A 38 3.36 -75.65 26.32
C THR A 38 1.92 -75.41 26.79
N ARG A 39 0.97 -76.15 26.15
CA ARG A 39 -0.29 -76.83 26.59
C ARG A 39 -1.11 -76.21 27.74
N GLY A 40 -2.44 -76.08 27.71
CA GLY A 40 -3.51 -76.65 26.89
C GLY A 40 -4.62 -77.20 27.80
N SER A 41 -5.87 -76.76 27.65
CA SER A 41 -7.10 -77.57 27.86
C SER A 41 -8.36 -76.70 27.77
N THR A 42 -9.28 -77.20 26.96
CA THR A 42 -10.69 -76.87 26.76
C THR A 42 -11.48 -76.72 28.07
N ILE A 43 -12.52 -75.86 28.10
CA ILE A 43 -13.87 -76.14 28.63
C ILE A 43 -14.81 -74.91 28.44
N GLN A 44 -15.90 -75.18 27.73
CA GLN A 44 -17.30 -74.70 27.82
C GLN A 44 -17.69 -73.22 27.65
N ASP A 45 -18.64 -73.07 26.72
CA ASP A 45 -19.58 -71.96 26.54
C ASP A 45 -20.32 -71.58 27.83
N VAL A 46 -20.42 -70.27 28.07
CA VAL A 46 -21.58 -69.66 28.74
C VAL A 46 -21.88 -68.34 28.04
N ASP A 47 -23.00 -68.32 27.32
CA ASP A 47 -23.67 -67.13 26.82
C ASP A 47 -24.06 -66.22 27.99
N LEU A 48 -23.66 -64.94 27.95
CA LEU A 48 -24.38 -63.89 28.67
C LEU A 48 -24.31 -62.57 27.92
N ALA A 49 -25.46 -62.19 27.37
CA ALA A 49 -25.71 -60.95 26.66
C ALA A 49 -25.42 -59.72 27.54
N HIS A 50 -24.62 -58.79 27.01
CA HIS A 50 -24.54 -57.42 27.52
C HIS A 50 -24.90 -56.41 26.43
N HIS A 51 -25.99 -55.68 26.72
CA HIS A 51 -26.52 -54.56 25.98
C HIS A 51 -25.44 -53.48 25.70
N VAL A 52 -25.01 -53.38 24.45
CA VAL A 52 -24.30 -52.20 23.95
C VAL A 52 -25.32 -51.07 23.75
N LYS A 53 -25.48 -50.21 24.77
CA LYS A 53 -26.12 -48.90 24.58
C LYS A 53 -25.16 -48.02 23.77
N ARG A 54 -25.48 -47.82 22.49
CA ARG A 54 -24.80 -46.85 21.60
C ARG A 54 -24.88 -45.44 22.20
N PRO A 55 -23.79 -44.64 22.22
CA PRO A 55 -23.84 -43.30 22.76
C PRO A 55 -24.43 -42.34 21.72
N LEU A 56 -25.68 -41.95 21.90
CA LEU A 56 -26.33 -40.85 21.17
C LEU A 56 -25.70 -39.46 21.49
N CYS A 57 -24.76 -39.40 22.44
CA CYS A 57 -24.12 -38.16 22.88
C CYS A 57 -23.01 -37.67 21.91
N SER A 58 -22.36 -38.57 21.17
CA SER A 58 -21.25 -38.19 20.28
C SER A 58 -21.69 -37.53 18.97
N LEU A 59 -22.93 -37.74 18.53
CA LEU A 59 -23.46 -37.13 17.30
C LEU A 59 -23.89 -35.67 17.50
N PHE A 60 -24.27 -35.29 18.72
CA PHE A 60 -24.67 -33.90 19.04
C PHE A 60 -23.47 -32.95 19.15
N LEU A 61 -22.32 -33.44 19.64
CA LEU A 61 -21.07 -32.66 19.73
C LEU A 61 -20.44 -32.38 18.37
N ILE A 62 -20.56 -33.32 17.41
CA ILE A 62 -20.06 -33.12 16.04
C ILE A 62 -20.95 -32.13 15.28
N ALA A 63 -22.27 -32.21 15.47
CA ALA A 63 -23.23 -31.28 14.85
C ALA A 63 -23.10 -29.84 15.41
N LEU A 64 -22.72 -29.67 16.68
CA LEU A 64 -22.50 -28.36 17.28
C LEU A 64 -21.17 -27.71 16.83
N CYS A 65 -20.11 -28.50 16.59
CA CYS A 65 -18.87 -27.99 16.00
C CYS A 65 -19.00 -27.59 14.52
N LEU A 66 -19.93 -28.21 13.77
CA LEU A 66 -20.20 -27.86 12.36
C LEU A 66 -21.05 -26.59 12.19
N LEU A 67 -21.66 -26.07 13.25
CA LEU A 67 -22.54 -24.89 13.21
C LEU A 67 -21.86 -23.59 13.70
N ILE A 68 -20.59 -23.63 14.13
CA ILE A 68 -19.84 -22.45 14.63
C ILE A 68 -18.57 -22.17 13.81
N SER A 69 -18.37 -22.83 12.67
CA SER A 69 -17.33 -22.42 11.70
C SER A 69 -17.76 -21.15 10.95
N LEU A 70 -17.86 -20.03 11.66
CA LEU A 70 -17.69 -18.73 11.03
C LEU A 70 -16.28 -18.76 10.40
N PRO A 71 -16.12 -18.48 9.09
CA PRO A 71 -14.80 -18.38 8.51
C PRO A 71 -14.08 -17.24 9.24
N LEU A 72 -13.17 -17.60 10.14
CA LEU A 72 -12.19 -16.66 10.63
C LEU A 72 -11.31 -16.39 9.42
N SER A 73 -11.58 -15.28 8.70
CA SER A 73 -10.72 -14.89 7.57
C SER A 73 -9.30 -14.87 8.08
N ALA A 74 -8.44 -15.71 7.50
CA ALA A 74 -7.05 -15.77 7.88
C ALA A 74 -6.34 -14.51 7.39
N GLU A 75 -5.41 -14.02 8.19
CA GLU A 75 -4.43 -13.03 7.73
C GLU A 75 -3.61 -13.64 6.59
N SER A 76 -3.39 -12.86 5.53
CA SER A 76 -2.57 -13.23 4.39
C SER A 76 -1.64 -12.09 4.02
N ILE A 77 -0.40 -12.45 3.68
CA ILE A 77 0.61 -11.54 3.14
C ILE A 77 1.06 -12.11 1.81
N GLU A 78 0.95 -11.31 0.76
CA GLU A 78 1.32 -11.69 -0.61
C GLU A 78 2.22 -10.63 -1.23
N PHE A 79 3.19 -11.06 -2.03
CA PHE A 79 3.97 -10.19 -2.89
C PHE A 79 3.51 -10.38 -4.34
N HIS A 80 3.18 -9.28 -5.01
CA HIS A 80 2.75 -9.30 -6.40
C HIS A 80 3.42 -8.19 -7.19
N PHE A 81 3.75 -8.46 -8.46
CA PHE A 81 4.38 -7.49 -9.36
C PHE A 81 3.54 -7.33 -10.61
N PHE A 82 2.98 -6.14 -10.82
CA PHE A 82 2.20 -5.80 -12.02
C PHE A 82 3.09 -5.54 -13.27
N GLY A 83 4.36 -5.93 -13.21
CA GLY A 83 5.37 -5.68 -14.23
C GLY A 83 6.79 -5.95 -13.72
N ASN A 84 7.79 -5.78 -14.59
CA ASN A 84 9.18 -6.14 -14.31
C ASN A 84 9.98 -5.03 -13.60
N SER A 85 9.35 -4.29 -12.69
CA SER A 85 9.95 -3.16 -12.00
C SER A 85 9.63 -3.15 -10.50
N VAL A 86 10.55 -2.63 -9.69
CA VAL A 86 10.39 -2.53 -8.23
C VAL A 86 9.14 -1.73 -7.85
N GLU A 87 8.85 -0.67 -8.61
CA GLU A 87 7.70 0.21 -8.39
C GLU A 87 6.36 -0.48 -8.73
N ALA A 88 6.39 -1.49 -9.61
CA ALA A 88 5.24 -2.34 -9.92
C ALA A 88 4.99 -3.41 -8.84
N GLY A 89 5.92 -3.59 -7.90
CA GLY A 89 5.80 -4.50 -6.77
C GLY A 89 4.90 -3.95 -5.66
N VAL A 90 4.01 -4.79 -5.16
CA VAL A 90 3.18 -4.54 -3.99
C VAL A 90 3.31 -5.66 -2.95
N ILE A 91 3.18 -5.27 -1.69
CA ILE A 91 3.00 -6.14 -0.53
C ILE A 91 1.53 -6.03 -0.14
N ALA A 92 0.72 -7.02 -0.50
CA ALA A 92 -0.69 -7.06 -0.13
C ALA A 92 -0.85 -7.74 1.23
N ILE A 93 -1.53 -7.07 2.16
CA ILE A 93 -1.92 -7.61 3.46
C ILE A 93 -3.44 -7.61 3.53
N ASP A 94 -4.03 -8.80 3.52
CA ASP A 94 -5.47 -9.03 3.53
C ASP A 94 -5.89 -9.85 4.75
N GLY A 95 -7.00 -9.48 5.38
CA GLY A 95 -7.54 -10.17 6.55
C GLY A 95 -7.27 -9.44 7.87
N PRO A 96 -7.59 -10.05 9.03
CA PRO A 96 -7.47 -9.39 10.34
C PRO A 96 -6.03 -8.98 10.65
N ILE A 97 -5.85 -7.82 11.29
CA ILE A 97 -4.57 -7.40 11.85
C ILE A 97 -4.30 -8.20 13.12
N THR A 98 -3.43 -9.20 13.06
CA THR A 98 -3.03 -9.97 14.25
C THR A 98 -2.01 -9.21 15.11
N ALA A 99 -1.71 -9.73 16.32
CA ALA A 99 -0.74 -9.09 17.22
C ALA A 99 0.72 -9.25 16.74
N ASP A 100 0.97 -10.23 15.87
CA ASP A 100 2.25 -10.71 15.36
C ASP A 100 2.45 -10.46 13.85
N ILE A 101 1.49 -9.85 13.16
CA ILE A 101 1.55 -9.45 11.74
C ILE A 101 2.88 -8.81 11.32
N ALA A 102 3.49 -7.96 12.15
CA ALA A 102 4.75 -7.31 11.85
C ALA A 102 5.92 -8.31 11.78
N GLU A 103 5.90 -9.33 12.64
CA GLU A 103 6.89 -10.41 12.62
C GLU A 103 6.64 -11.39 11.47
N HIS A 104 5.37 -11.68 11.14
CA HIS A 104 5.03 -12.44 9.94
C HIS A 104 5.52 -11.77 8.66
N LEU A 105 5.29 -10.46 8.53
CA LEU A 105 5.78 -9.68 7.40
C LEU A 105 7.31 -9.70 7.35
N ARG A 106 7.99 -9.48 8.47
CA ARG A 106 9.46 -9.52 8.55
C ARG A 106 10.02 -10.89 8.15
N ALA A 107 9.40 -11.98 8.64
CA ALA A 107 9.80 -13.34 8.30
C ALA A 107 9.63 -13.61 6.80
N LYS A 108 8.49 -13.24 6.23
CA LYS A 108 8.21 -13.41 4.79
C LYS A 108 9.15 -12.59 3.91
N LEU A 109 9.43 -11.34 4.28
CA LEU A 109 10.42 -10.50 3.58
C LEU A 109 11.82 -11.14 3.59
N LYS A 110 12.21 -11.79 4.69
CA LYS A 110 13.49 -12.51 4.80
C LYS A 110 13.52 -13.80 3.99
N GLU A 111 12.40 -14.51 3.92
CA GLU A 111 12.28 -15.79 3.21
C GLU A 111 12.27 -15.60 1.69
N GLU A 112 11.46 -14.67 1.18
CA GLU A 112 11.22 -14.52 -0.26
C GLU A 112 12.04 -13.40 -0.90
N GLY A 113 12.55 -12.43 -0.13
CA GLY A 113 13.46 -11.39 -0.62
C GLY A 113 12.86 -10.44 -1.65
N THR A 114 11.63 -9.96 -1.44
CA THR A 114 10.97 -9.00 -2.36
C THR A 114 11.56 -7.59 -2.28
N GLU A 115 11.62 -6.92 -3.43
CA GLU A 115 12.00 -5.50 -3.52
C GLU A 115 10.79 -4.55 -3.41
N ALA A 116 9.57 -5.07 -3.36
CA ALA A 116 8.33 -4.28 -3.30
C ALA A 116 8.35 -3.30 -2.10
N ARG A 117 7.92 -2.06 -2.34
CA ARG A 117 7.90 -0.98 -1.32
C ARG A 117 6.54 -0.36 -1.09
N ARG A 118 5.49 -0.85 -1.77
CA ARG A 118 4.11 -0.38 -1.64
C ARG A 118 3.30 -1.41 -0.86
N VAL A 119 2.73 -1.02 0.27
CA VAL A 119 1.90 -1.89 1.10
C VAL A 119 0.43 -1.58 0.81
N VAL A 120 -0.27 -2.59 0.29
CA VAL A 120 -1.70 -2.55 -0.03
C VAL A 120 -2.45 -3.22 1.13
N LEU A 121 -3.29 -2.46 1.84
CA LEU A 121 -3.98 -2.91 3.06
C LEU A 121 -5.48 -3.13 2.81
N ASN A 122 -5.98 -4.31 3.19
CA ASN A 122 -7.41 -4.62 3.25
C ASN A 122 -7.75 -5.38 4.54
N SER A 123 -8.36 -4.71 5.51
CA SER A 123 -8.69 -5.31 6.80
C SER A 123 -9.75 -4.51 7.57
N ASN A 124 -10.68 -5.23 8.20
CA ASN A 124 -11.65 -4.64 9.13
C ASN A 124 -11.05 -4.31 10.52
N GLY A 125 -9.74 -4.51 10.71
CA GLY A 125 -9.05 -4.24 11.97
C GLY A 125 -8.60 -5.52 12.69
N GLY A 126 -8.51 -5.46 14.02
CA GLY A 126 -7.97 -6.54 14.85
C GLY A 126 -7.22 -6.00 16.05
N SER A 127 -6.01 -6.52 16.29
CA SER A 127 -5.16 -6.11 17.40
C SER A 127 -4.70 -4.65 17.25
N LEU A 128 -5.09 -3.80 18.22
CA LEU A 128 -4.65 -2.41 18.31
C LEU A 128 -3.10 -2.32 18.30
N LEU A 129 -2.46 -3.07 19.19
CA LEU A 129 -1.00 -3.10 19.28
C LEU A 129 -0.37 -3.71 18.02
N GLY A 130 -1.01 -4.70 17.39
CA GLY A 130 -0.62 -5.24 16.10
C GLY A 130 -0.56 -4.17 15.01
N GLY A 131 -1.62 -3.36 14.90
CA GLY A 131 -1.69 -2.26 13.94
C GLY A 131 -0.60 -1.19 14.16
N ILE A 132 -0.37 -0.80 15.41
CA ILE A 132 0.72 0.15 15.77
C ILE A 132 2.10 -0.42 15.43
N ARG A 133 2.35 -1.70 15.75
CA ARG A 133 3.63 -2.37 15.45
C ARG A 133 3.86 -2.49 13.95
N LEU A 134 2.82 -2.90 13.20
CA LEU A 134 2.87 -2.97 11.75
C LEU A 134 3.16 -1.60 11.14
N GLY A 135 2.46 -0.56 11.58
CA GLY A 135 2.67 0.78 11.06
C GLY A 135 4.07 1.34 11.37
N ARG A 136 4.61 1.10 12.57
CA ARG A 136 6.02 1.44 12.88
C ARG A 136 7.00 0.68 12.01
N PHE A 137 6.75 -0.61 11.74
CA PHE A 137 7.58 -1.39 10.84
C PHE A 137 7.53 -0.84 9.40
N ILE A 138 6.34 -0.56 8.88
CA ILE A 138 6.14 0.09 7.56
C ILE A 138 6.93 1.41 7.49
N ARG A 139 6.82 2.25 8.52
CA ARG A 139 7.55 3.53 8.62
C ARG A 139 9.05 3.33 8.62
N GLN A 140 9.56 2.41 9.42
CA GLN A 140 10.98 2.08 9.52
C GLN A 140 11.55 1.64 8.18
N MET A 141 10.78 0.88 7.40
CA MET A 141 11.17 0.42 6.06
C MET A 141 11.02 1.50 4.98
N GLY A 142 10.40 2.64 5.28
CA GLY A 142 10.15 3.72 4.33
C GLY A 142 9.10 3.35 3.26
N TYR A 143 8.27 2.34 3.50
CA TYR A 143 7.26 1.87 2.56
C TYR A 143 6.08 2.84 2.45
N SER A 144 5.45 2.90 1.27
CA SER A 144 4.20 3.63 1.10
C SER A 144 3.01 2.75 1.43
N THR A 145 1.87 3.37 1.78
CA THR A 145 0.62 2.66 2.05
C THR A 145 -0.51 3.12 1.14
N GLU A 146 -1.33 2.16 0.72
CA GLU A 146 -2.58 2.35 -0.01
C GLU A 146 -3.63 1.35 0.50
N VAL A 147 -4.92 1.70 0.36
CA VAL A 147 -6.04 0.80 0.68
C VAL A 147 -6.53 0.14 -0.60
N GLY A 148 -6.61 -1.17 -0.58
CA GLY A 148 -6.95 -1.98 -1.75
C GLY A 148 -6.80 -3.46 -1.45
N LYS A 149 -7.23 -4.30 -2.38
CA LYS A 149 -7.02 -5.76 -2.32
C LYS A 149 -6.69 -6.31 -3.69
N LEU A 150 -6.00 -7.44 -3.72
CA LEU A 150 -5.69 -8.15 -4.95
C LEU A 150 -6.77 -9.21 -5.22
N VAL A 151 -7.33 -9.18 -6.43
CA VAL A 151 -8.26 -10.20 -6.91
C VAL A 151 -7.74 -10.77 -8.23
N PRO A 152 -8.16 -11.99 -8.62
CA PRO A 152 -7.84 -12.51 -9.94
C PRO A 152 -8.24 -11.54 -11.05
N ASP A 153 -7.38 -11.39 -12.05
CA ASP A 153 -7.70 -10.58 -13.22
C ASP A 153 -8.67 -11.34 -14.13
N THR A 154 -9.74 -10.67 -14.56
CA THR A 154 -10.74 -11.25 -15.48
C THR A 154 -10.23 -11.36 -16.92
N ALA A 155 -9.23 -10.55 -17.29
CA ALA A 155 -8.62 -10.54 -18.61
C ALA A 155 -7.36 -11.42 -18.70
N ASP A 156 -6.67 -11.65 -17.58
CA ASP A 156 -5.51 -12.55 -17.45
C ASP A 156 -5.75 -13.57 -16.33
N PRO A 157 -6.05 -14.84 -16.66
CA PRO A 157 -6.28 -15.89 -15.66
C PRO A 157 -5.09 -16.18 -14.72
N THR A 158 -3.89 -15.74 -15.10
CA THR A 158 -2.66 -15.86 -14.30
C THR A 158 -2.29 -14.56 -13.59
N GLY A 159 -2.92 -13.46 -13.98
CA GLY A 159 -2.71 -12.13 -13.45
C GLY A 159 -3.58 -11.82 -12.24
N LYS A 160 -3.22 -10.74 -11.56
CA LYS A 160 -4.05 -10.12 -10.53
C LYS A 160 -4.35 -8.70 -10.92
N GLN A 161 -5.46 -8.19 -10.42
CA GLN A 161 -5.80 -6.78 -10.47
C GLN A 161 -6.01 -6.26 -9.05
N GLN A 162 -5.58 -5.02 -8.80
CA GLN A 162 -5.88 -4.32 -7.57
C GLN A 162 -7.24 -3.66 -7.69
N VAL A 163 -8.13 -3.94 -6.74
CA VAL A 163 -9.46 -3.32 -6.62
C VAL A 163 -9.59 -2.62 -5.28
N HIS A 164 -10.65 -1.83 -5.12
CA HIS A 164 -10.95 -1.19 -3.84
C HIS A 164 -11.10 -2.24 -2.72
N GLY A 165 -10.50 -1.92 -1.58
CA GLY A 165 -10.60 -2.65 -0.32
C GLY A 165 -11.10 -1.72 0.78
N GLU A 166 -11.04 -2.18 2.01
CA GLU A 166 -11.45 -1.43 3.20
C GLU A 166 -10.39 -1.55 4.29
N CYS A 167 -10.14 -0.49 5.04
CA CYS A 167 -9.11 -0.50 6.08
C CYS A 167 -9.59 0.24 7.33
N TYR A 168 -10.02 -0.52 8.34
CA TYR A 168 -10.69 -0.01 9.53
C TYR A 168 -9.90 -0.27 10.81
N SER A 169 -10.08 0.61 11.80
CA SER A 169 -9.57 0.41 13.15
C SER A 169 -8.04 0.21 13.20
N ALA A 170 -7.55 -0.93 13.71
CA ALA A 170 -6.14 -1.29 13.72
C ALA A 170 -5.47 -1.24 12.32
N CYS A 171 -6.21 -1.53 11.24
CA CYS A 171 -5.69 -1.40 9.87
C CYS A 171 -5.41 0.08 9.55
N ALA A 172 -6.36 0.96 9.86
CA ALA A 172 -6.22 2.39 9.62
C ALA A 172 -5.02 2.97 10.39
N LEU A 173 -4.72 2.45 11.58
CA LEU A 173 -3.49 2.78 12.30
C LEU A 173 -2.24 2.27 11.59
N ALA A 174 -2.21 1.03 11.12
CA ALA A 174 -1.08 0.51 10.34
C ALA A 174 -0.84 1.35 9.06
N PHE A 175 -1.91 1.78 8.39
CA PHE A 175 -1.86 2.65 7.22
C PHE A 175 -1.12 3.98 7.49
N LEU A 176 -1.27 4.57 8.70
CA LEU A 176 -0.54 5.79 9.07
C LEU A 176 0.99 5.60 9.07
N GLY A 177 1.46 4.36 9.16
CA GLY A 177 2.86 3.98 9.04
C GLY A 177 3.54 4.39 7.74
N GLY A 178 2.78 4.56 6.65
CA GLY A 178 3.34 4.83 5.32
C GLY A 178 4.17 6.12 5.24
N SER A 179 5.33 6.06 4.59
CA SER A 179 6.16 7.24 4.27
C SER A 179 5.46 8.18 3.28
N TYR A 180 4.77 7.58 2.30
CA TYR A 180 3.76 8.18 1.46
C TYR A 180 2.45 7.41 1.67
N ARG A 181 1.33 8.12 1.83
CA ARG A 181 0.02 7.56 2.16
C ARG A 181 -0.96 8.02 1.10
N GLN A 182 -1.42 7.11 0.25
CA GLN A 182 -2.14 7.48 -0.97
C GLN A 182 -3.43 8.27 -0.65
N PRO A 183 -3.64 9.48 -1.22
CA PRO A 183 -4.83 10.29 -0.99
C PRO A 183 -6.15 9.57 -1.30
N GLU A 184 -6.19 8.79 -2.38
CA GLU A 184 -7.38 8.06 -2.84
C GLU A 184 -7.82 6.96 -1.86
N SER A 185 -6.99 6.62 -0.86
CA SER A 185 -7.35 5.67 0.18
C SER A 185 -8.30 6.26 1.23
N ALA A 186 -8.41 7.59 1.34
CA ALA A 186 -9.19 8.24 2.40
C ALA A 186 -10.66 7.78 2.52
N PRO A 187 -11.43 7.61 1.42
CA PRO A 187 -12.81 7.13 1.51
C PRO A 187 -12.96 5.71 2.06
N TRP A 188 -11.89 4.92 2.00
CA TRP A 188 -11.84 3.50 2.38
C TRP A 188 -11.23 3.28 3.77
N LEU A 189 -10.83 4.37 4.43
CA LEU A 189 -10.34 4.37 5.81
C LEU A 189 -11.48 4.65 6.78
N GLY A 190 -11.45 3.98 7.92
CA GLY A 190 -12.44 4.13 8.97
C GLY A 190 -11.80 4.09 10.35
N PHE A 191 -12.07 5.12 11.13
CA PHE A 191 -11.57 5.25 12.50
C PHE A 191 -12.74 5.22 13.48
N HIS A 192 -12.52 4.67 14.66
CA HIS A 192 -13.50 4.66 15.74
C HIS A 192 -12.79 4.56 17.08
N GLN A 193 -13.53 4.68 18.18
CA GLN A 193 -12.95 4.52 19.51
C GLN A 193 -12.48 3.08 19.75
N PHE A 194 -11.34 2.92 20.42
CA PHE A 194 -10.80 1.61 20.76
C PHE A 194 -11.66 0.94 21.82
N HIS A 195 -12.10 -0.27 21.52
CA HIS A 195 -12.71 -1.16 22.51
C HIS A 195 -11.83 -2.38 22.60
N GLU A 196 -11.00 -2.45 23.63
CA GLU A 196 -10.60 -3.76 24.10
C GLU A 196 -11.74 -4.31 24.94
N GLY A 197 -12.31 -5.43 24.49
CA GLY A 197 -13.15 -6.26 25.35
C GLY A 197 -12.29 -6.76 26.50
N GLY A 198 -12.32 -6.03 27.62
CA GLY A 198 -11.81 -6.41 28.93
C GLY A 198 -10.52 -7.23 28.90
N ALA A 199 -9.37 -6.56 28.77
CA ALA A 199 -8.12 -7.15 29.20
C ALA A 199 -8.22 -7.43 30.72
N SER A 200 -8.64 -8.64 31.09
CA SER A 200 -8.50 -9.17 32.45
C SER A 200 -7.01 -9.38 32.71
N TYR A 201 -6.33 -8.33 33.15
CA TYR A 201 -4.94 -8.37 33.58
C TYR A 201 -4.82 -8.40 35.11
N SER A 202 -5.63 -9.21 35.79
CA SER A 202 -5.33 -9.52 37.18
C SER A 202 -6.05 -10.79 37.62
N GLY A 203 -5.30 -11.77 38.12
CA GLY A 203 -5.83 -12.99 38.76
C GLY A 203 -6.52 -12.73 40.11
N TYR A 204 -7.02 -11.52 40.34
CA TYR A 204 -7.71 -11.09 41.54
C TYR A 204 -9.13 -10.65 41.19
N LYS A 205 -10.12 -11.07 42.00
CA LYS A 205 -11.50 -10.59 41.89
C LYS A 205 -11.57 -9.14 42.35
N LEU A 206 -11.50 -8.22 41.40
CA LEU A 206 -11.69 -6.79 41.63
C LEU A 206 -13.18 -6.48 41.85
N SER A 207 -13.47 -5.49 42.70
CA SER A 207 -14.82 -4.94 42.81
C SER A 207 -15.21 -4.19 41.53
N PRO A 208 -16.52 -4.00 41.25
CA PRO A 208 -16.98 -3.24 40.08
C PRO A 208 -16.39 -1.81 39.98
N THR A 209 -16.09 -1.19 41.11
CA THR A 209 -15.44 0.13 41.18
C THR A 209 -13.95 0.07 40.83
N GLU A 210 -13.24 -0.99 41.23
CA GLU A 210 -11.83 -1.19 40.89
C GLU A 210 -11.68 -1.59 39.42
N ILE A 211 -12.55 -2.45 38.88
CA ILE A 211 -12.61 -2.77 37.44
C ILE A 211 -12.82 -1.49 36.62
N ARG A 212 -13.69 -0.59 37.10
CA ARG A 212 -13.93 0.71 36.46
C ARG A 212 -12.74 1.64 36.57
N ALA A 213 -12.12 1.76 37.74
CA ALA A 213 -10.96 2.63 37.96
C ALA A 213 -9.73 2.15 37.16
N GLU A 214 -9.48 0.85 37.16
CA GLU A 214 -8.43 0.22 36.38
C GLU A 214 -8.70 0.33 34.89
N GLY A 215 -9.93 0.07 34.45
CA GLY A 215 -10.35 0.28 33.06
C GLY A 215 -10.20 1.73 32.59
N LEU A 216 -10.49 2.71 33.45
CA LEU A 216 -10.26 4.13 33.15
C LEU A 216 -8.76 4.48 33.10
N SER A 217 -7.94 3.95 34.02
CA SER A 217 -6.49 4.16 33.99
C SER A 217 -5.84 3.51 32.76
N GLN A 218 -6.27 2.30 32.39
CA GLN A 218 -5.79 1.61 31.18
C GLN A 218 -6.24 2.37 29.93
N ALA A 219 -7.49 2.85 29.87
CA ALA A 219 -7.98 3.65 28.77
C ALA A 219 -7.16 4.94 28.58
N GLN A 220 -6.75 5.60 29.66
CA GLN A 220 -5.88 6.79 29.59
C GLN A 220 -4.51 6.47 28.99
N VAL A 221 -3.87 5.38 29.44
CA VAL A 221 -2.57 4.94 28.91
C VAL A 221 -2.67 4.55 27.44
N ILE A 222 -3.69 3.78 27.06
CA ILE A 222 -3.94 3.37 25.67
C ILE A 222 -4.23 4.60 24.80
N SER A 223 -5.06 5.53 25.26
CA SER A 223 -5.34 6.78 24.54
C SER A 223 -4.06 7.58 24.30
N GLY A 224 -3.22 7.74 25.33
CA GLY A 224 -1.93 8.41 25.21
C GLY A 224 -0.99 7.71 24.22
N MET A 225 -0.96 6.37 24.24
CA MET A 225 -0.17 5.57 23.30
C MET A 225 -0.63 5.78 21.85
N VAL A 226 -1.95 5.75 21.59
CA VAL A 226 -2.49 5.96 20.25
C VAL A 226 -2.23 7.38 19.76
N VAL A 227 -2.50 8.39 20.58
CA VAL A 227 -2.22 9.80 20.23
C VAL A 227 -0.74 9.97 19.95
N SER A 228 0.14 9.42 20.79
CA SER A 228 1.59 9.45 20.57
C SER A 228 1.96 8.81 19.24
N TYR A 229 1.39 7.65 18.91
CA TYR A 229 1.63 6.98 17.63
C TYR A 229 1.12 7.80 16.43
N MET A 230 -0.08 8.37 16.51
CA MET A 230 -0.63 9.24 15.46
C MET A 230 0.30 10.43 15.19
N VAL A 231 0.77 11.10 16.24
CA VAL A 231 1.72 12.22 16.14
C VAL A 231 3.07 11.75 15.61
N GLU A 232 3.58 10.60 16.08
CA GLU A 232 4.82 9.97 15.58
C GLU A 232 4.76 9.73 14.06
N MET A 233 3.59 9.36 13.53
CA MET A 233 3.36 9.13 12.10
C MET A 233 3.06 10.40 11.30
N GLY A 234 2.98 11.56 11.95
CA GLY A 234 2.68 12.85 11.32
C GLY A 234 1.19 13.11 11.07
N ALA A 235 0.30 12.42 11.79
CA ALA A 235 -1.12 12.77 11.85
C ALA A 235 -1.39 13.80 12.96
N ASP A 236 -2.38 14.66 12.74
CA ASP A 236 -2.85 15.64 13.72
C ASP A 236 -3.52 14.93 14.90
N ALA A 237 -3.18 15.31 16.13
CA ALA A 237 -3.78 14.75 17.34
C ALA A 237 -5.32 14.92 17.40
N ARG A 238 -5.88 15.88 16.66
CA ARG A 238 -7.33 16.03 16.48
C ARG A 238 -7.96 14.77 15.89
N LEU A 239 -7.24 13.99 15.08
CA LEU A 239 -7.73 12.70 14.55
C LEU A 239 -8.22 11.78 15.67
N PHE A 240 -7.52 11.71 16.79
CA PHE A 240 -7.96 10.90 17.93
C PHE A 240 -9.28 11.42 18.53
N THR A 241 -9.40 12.74 18.68
CA THR A 241 -10.61 13.37 19.21
C THR A 241 -11.80 13.14 18.29
N GLU A 242 -11.60 13.29 16.98
CA GLU A 242 -12.63 13.03 15.98
C GLU A 242 -13.03 11.55 16.02
N SER A 243 -12.07 10.63 15.90
CA SER A 243 -12.30 9.16 15.91
C SER A 243 -13.04 8.66 17.14
N SER A 244 -12.78 9.27 18.31
CA SER A 244 -13.39 8.88 19.59
C SER A 244 -14.87 9.25 19.70
N ARG A 245 -15.41 10.05 18.77
CA ARG A 245 -16.85 10.37 18.73
C ARG A 245 -17.70 9.23 18.19
N ALA A 246 -17.13 8.33 17.38
CA ALA A 246 -17.85 7.16 16.88
C ALA A 246 -18.01 6.09 17.97
N GLY A 247 -19.22 5.55 18.08
CA GLY A 247 -19.53 4.36 18.87
C GLY A 247 -18.69 3.13 18.47
N PRO A 248 -18.68 2.04 19.28
CA PRO A 248 -17.95 0.80 18.95
C PRO A 248 -18.30 0.18 17.60
N ALA A 249 -19.53 0.39 17.13
CA ALA A 249 -20.07 -0.16 15.89
C ALA A 249 -20.15 0.89 14.77
N GLU A 250 -19.67 2.11 15.02
CA GLU A 250 -19.69 3.21 14.06
C GLU A 250 -18.27 3.46 13.54
N LEU A 251 -18.17 4.03 12.34
CA LEU A 251 -16.90 4.44 11.74
C LEU A 251 -17.00 5.90 11.34
N ILE A 252 -15.98 6.68 11.72
CA ILE A 252 -15.74 8.00 11.14
C ILE A 252 -14.84 7.82 9.93
N ARG A 253 -15.31 8.37 8.81
CA ARG A 253 -14.59 8.48 7.55
C ARG A 253 -14.35 9.95 7.25
N PHE A 254 -13.31 10.23 6.48
CA PHE A 254 -12.91 11.59 6.14
C PHE A 254 -12.96 11.76 4.62
N THR A 255 -13.27 12.98 4.19
CA THR A 255 -13.02 13.39 2.80
C THR A 255 -11.51 13.36 2.54
N ILE A 256 -11.09 13.34 1.26
CA ILE A 256 -9.65 13.37 0.92
C ILE A 256 -9.03 14.66 1.46
N GLU A 257 -9.74 15.78 1.36
CA GLU A 257 -9.30 17.09 1.83
C GLU A 257 -9.12 17.13 3.35
N ASP A 258 -10.10 16.63 4.11
CA ASP A 258 -10.00 16.57 5.58
C ASP A 258 -8.91 15.58 6.01
N ALA A 259 -8.79 14.45 5.30
CA ALA A 259 -7.75 13.47 5.54
C ALA A 259 -6.34 14.04 5.30
N MET A 260 -6.16 14.88 4.28
CA MET A 260 -4.90 15.60 4.06
C MET A 260 -4.63 16.62 5.17
N GLN A 261 -5.66 17.38 5.62
CA GLN A 261 -5.51 18.36 6.70
C GLN A 261 -5.17 17.73 8.05
N LEU A 262 -5.76 16.57 8.35
CA LEU A 262 -5.48 15.80 9.56
C LEU A 262 -4.21 14.96 9.45
N GLY A 263 -3.51 14.99 8.31
CA GLY A 263 -2.33 14.17 8.08
C GLY A 263 -2.63 12.67 8.18
N ILE A 264 -3.81 12.22 7.74
CA ILE A 264 -4.16 10.81 7.57
C ILE A 264 -3.51 10.28 6.29
N VAL A 265 -3.65 11.03 5.20
CA VAL A 265 -3.01 10.78 3.90
C VAL A 265 -1.96 11.86 3.63
N THR A 266 -0.98 11.57 2.76
CA THR A 266 -0.01 12.58 2.35
C THR A 266 -0.60 13.51 1.28
N PRO A 267 -0.11 14.75 1.14
CA PRO A 267 -0.56 15.63 0.07
C PRO A 267 -0.34 15.03 -1.32
N ARG A 268 -1.24 15.35 -2.25
CA ARG A 268 -1.06 15.06 -3.68
C ARG A 268 0.28 15.66 -4.16
N PRO A 269 1.06 14.96 -5.00
CA PRO A 269 2.37 15.44 -5.45
C PRO A 269 2.34 16.75 -6.25
N PHE A 270 1.18 17.08 -6.84
CA PHE A 270 0.95 18.26 -7.67
C PHE A 270 -0.21 19.09 -7.13
N SER A 271 -0.12 20.41 -7.30
CA SER A 271 -1.17 21.36 -6.92
C SER A 271 -2.41 21.22 -7.81
N ALA A 272 -3.54 21.78 -7.36
CA ALA A 272 -4.65 22.05 -8.26
C ALA A 272 -4.19 22.90 -9.47
N TRP A 273 -4.90 22.77 -10.60
CA TRP A 273 -4.57 23.52 -11.79
C TRP A 273 -4.97 24.99 -11.63
N THR A 274 -4.12 25.88 -12.12
CA THR A 274 -4.34 27.33 -12.07
C THR A 274 -4.26 27.89 -13.48
N LEU A 275 -5.19 28.77 -13.83
CA LEU A 275 -5.19 29.47 -15.11
C LEU A 275 -4.42 30.78 -14.96
N VAL A 276 -3.43 30.99 -15.81
CA VAL A 276 -2.51 32.14 -15.76
C VAL A 276 -2.51 32.85 -17.11
N PRO A 277 -2.77 34.18 -17.15
CA PRO A 277 -2.60 34.97 -18.38
C PRO A 277 -1.16 34.90 -18.87
N TYR A 278 -0.97 34.65 -20.16
CA TYR A 278 0.36 34.60 -20.77
C TYR A 278 0.28 35.06 -22.22
N LYS A 279 1.09 36.06 -22.58
CA LYS A 279 1.00 36.76 -23.88
C LYS A 279 -0.44 37.22 -24.16
N LEU A 280 -1.03 36.80 -25.29
CA LEU A 280 -2.40 37.13 -25.70
C LEU A 280 -3.43 36.06 -25.35
N GLY A 281 -3.02 35.01 -24.62
CA GLY A 281 -3.89 33.90 -24.23
C GLY A 281 -3.71 33.53 -22.77
N VAL A 282 -3.91 32.25 -22.47
CA VAL A 282 -3.74 31.70 -21.13
C VAL A 282 -3.03 30.36 -21.18
N VAL A 283 -2.35 30.04 -20.08
CA VAL A 283 -1.81 28.70 -19.80
C VAL A 283 -2.45 28.18 -18.53
N ALA A 284 -2.63 26.86 -18.44
CA ALA A 284 -2.91 26.21 -17.17
C ALA A 284 -1.63 25.59 -16.63
N ALA A 285 -1.36 25.73 -15.34
CA ALA A 285 -0.19 25.16 -14.69
C ALA A 285 -0.55 24.48 -13.37
N SER A 286 0.10 23.35 -13.12
CA SER A 286 0.10 22.63 -11.85
C SER A 286 1.54 22.34 -11.43
N LYS A 287 1.90 22.74 -10.22
CA LYS A 287 3.27 22.68 -9.70
C LYS A 287 3.41 21.58 -8.66
N ARG A 288 4.58 20.96 -8.61
CA ARG A 288 4.91 19.98 -7.59
C ARG A 288 4.93 20.61 -6.19
N THR A 289 4.28 19.95 -5.24
CA THR A 289 4.08 20.41 -3.84
C THR A 289 4.97 19.66 -2.85
N ILE A 290 5.52 18.53 -3.26
CA ILE A 290 6.41 17.68 -2.46
C ILE A 290 7.81 17.62 -3.08
N THR A 291 8.84 17.23 -2.32
CA THR A 291 10.20 17.13 -2.85
C THR A 291 10.32 16.04 -3.93
N THR A 292 11.09 16.31 -4.99
CA THR A 292 11.44 15.33 -6.04
C THR A 292 12.39 14.26 -5.52
N GLY A 293 12.37 13.07 -6.14
CA GLY A 293 13.34 11.99 -5.89
C GLY A 293 14.15 11.62 -7.15
N PRO A 294 15.11 10.68 -7.07
CA PRO A 294 15.96 10.26 -8.19
C PRO A 294 15.19 9.77 -9.43
N TYR A 295 14.00 9.20 -9.24
CA TYR A 295 13.13 8.68 -10.32
C TYR A 295 11.81 9.46 -10.44
N ASP A 296 11.78 10.67 -9.91
CA ASP A 296 10.59 11.51 -9.82
C ASP A 296 10.98 12.98 -9.97
N LEU A 297 11.34 13.32 -11.21
CA LEU A 297 12.01 14.58 -11.54
C LEU A 297 11.04 15.67 -12.03
N ALA A 298 9.77 15.31 -12.26
CA ALA A 298 8.77 16.22 -12.77
C ALA A 298 8.36 17.24 -11.69
N ILE A 299 8.50 18.53 -12.03
CA ILE A 299 8.24 19.65 -11.11
C ILE A 299 7.03 20.50 -11.52
N GLN A 300 6.58 20.40 -12.77
CA GLN A 300 5.41 21.13 -13.24
C GLN A 300 4.75 20.44 -14.44
N SER A 301 3.43 20.51 -14.51
CA SER A 301 2.65 20.27 -15.73
C SER A 301 2.05 21.57 -16.23
N THR A 302 2.09 21.79 -17.54
CA THR A 302 1.58 22.99 -18.20
C THR A 302 0.71 22.57 -19.39
N ALA A 303 -0.48 23.14 -19.50
CA ALA A 303 -1.38 22.96 -20.64
C ALA A 303 -1.58 24.31 -21.35
N PHE A 304 -1.54 24.31 -22.68
CA PHE A 304 -1.67 25.53 -23.48
C PHE A 304 -2.10 25.22 -24.92
N CYS A 305 -2.42 26.26 -25.68
CA CYS A 305 -2.61 26.17 -27.14
C CYS A 305 -1.63 27.13 -27.85
N ARG A 306 -0.99 26.69 -28.94
CA ARG A 306 -0.13 27.55 -29.76
C ARG A 306 -0.95 28.34 -30.78
N SER A 307 -0.85 29.66 -30.78
CA SER A 307 -1.62 30.52 -31.71
C SER A 307 -1.29 30.28 -33.18
N SER A 308 -0.02 30.02 -33.51
CA SER A 308 0.47 29.83 -34.88
C SER A 308 -0.11 28.60 -35.58
N THR A 309 -0.35 27.51 -34.83
CA THR A 309 -0.81 26.22 -35.38
C THR A 309 -2.18 25.80 -34.87
N LYS A 310 -2.76 26.57 -33.92
CA LYS A 310 -3.99 26.22 -33.19
C LYS A 310 -3.94 24.82 -32.58
N THR A 311 -2.75 24.43 -32.10
CA THR A 311 -2.50 23.09 -31.56
C THR A 311 -2.48 23.14 -30.03
N PRO A 312 -3.36 22.39 -29.35
CA PRO A 312 -3.27 22.14 -27.92
C PRO A 312 -2.02 21.31 -27.59
N SER A 313 -1.35 21.62 -26.50
CA SER A 313 -0.17 20.91 -26.04
C SER A 313 -0.19 20.73 -24.52
N LEU A 314 0.38 19.62 -24.06
CA LEU A 314 0.80 19.42 -22.68
C LEU A 314 2.32 19.46 -22.60
N MET A 315 2.84 20.02 -21.51
CA MET A 315 4.27 20.11 -21.26
C MET A 315 4.59 19.72 -19.82
N MET A 316 5.52 18.80 -19.66
CA MET A 316 6.13 18.45 -18.38
C MET A 316 7.45 19.21 -18.24
N THR A 317 7.60 19.96 -17.15
CA THR A 317 8.90 20.53 -16.77
C THR A 317 9.54 19.62 -15.72
N VAL A 318 10.79 19.27 -15.93
CA VAL A 318 11.54 18.31 -15.11
C VAL A 318 12.86 18.93 -14.67
N LYS A 319 13.39 18.50 -13.53
CA LYS A 319 14.75 18.84 -13.13
C LYS A 319 15.74 18.19 -14.10
N ARG A 320 16.74 18.95 -14.53
CA ARG A 320 17.85 18.43 -15.34
C ARG A 320 18.77 17.59 -14.45
N ILE A 321 19.03 16.35 -14.86
CA ILE A 321 20.18 15.57 -14.36
C ILE A 321 21.41 15.97 -15.18
N ALA A 322 22.58 16.02 -14.55
CA ALA A 322 23.84 16.32 -15.23
C ALA A 322 24.01 15.48 -16.52
N ASP A 323 24.55 16.10 -17.56
CA ASP A 323 24.82 15.51 -18.88
C ASP A 323 23.62 15.14 -19.75
N LEU A 324 22.38 15.31 -19.26
CA LEU A 324 21.18 15.07 -20.05
C LEU A 324 20.76 16.34 -20.79
N GLU A 325 20.68 16.26 -22.12
CA GLU A 325 20.19 17.33 -22.99
C GLU A 325 18.76 17.11 -23.44
N ALA A 326 18.16 18.18 -23.98
CA ALA A 326 16.78 18.12 -24.45
C ALA A 326 16.61 17.13 -25.60
N ASP A 327 17.55 17.10 -26.54
CA ASP A 327 17.48 16.25 -27.71
C ASP A 327 17.46 14.75 -27.33
N ASP A 328 18.17 14.37 -26.26
CA ASP A 328 18.15 13.00 -25.72
C ASP A 328 16.74 12.58 -25.30
N LEU A 329 15.92 13.51 -24.80
CA LEU A 329 14.54 13.22 -24.37
C LEU A 329 13.55 13.19 -25.53
N ALA A 330 13.84 13.87 -26.64
CA ALA A 330 12.92 14.01 -27.76
C ALA A 330 12.73 12.71 -28.56
N GLU A 331 13.66 11.75 -28.43
CA GLU A 331 13.61 10.46 -29.13
C GLU A 331 12.62 9.47 -28.48
N TYR A 332 12.23 9.71 -27.23
CA TYR A 332 11.41 8.78 -26.46
C TYR A 332 9.92 9.06 -26.63
N ALA A 333 9.13 8.00 -26.56
CA ALA A 333 7.68 8.10 -26.60
C ALA A 333 7.11 8.53 -25.24
N VAL A 334 5.97 9.22 -25.27
CA VAL A 334 5.21 9.57 -24.07
C VAL A 334 3.96 8.71 -23.97
N TYR A 335 3.77 8.07 -22.82
CA TYR A 335 2.55 7.39 -22.46
C TYR A 335 1.60 8.34 -21.74
N VAL A 336 0.38 8.46 -22.24
CA VAL A 336 -0.71 9.17 -21.57
C VAL A 336 -1.69 8.14 -21.05
N SER A 337 -1.88 8.07 -19.73
CA SER A 337 -2.84 7.19 -19.08
C SER A 337 -4.06 7.98 -18.64
N LEU A 338 -5.27 7.50 -18.95
CA LEU A 338 -6.52 8.18 -18.66
C LEU A 338 -7.42 7.27 -17.84
N VAL A 339 -7.97 7.77 -16.74
CA VAL A 339 -9.00 7.08 -15.98
C VAL A 339 -10.32 7.83 -16.16
N PRO A 340 -11.33 7.21 -16.77
CA PRO A 340 -12.62 7.84 -16.99
C PRO A 340 -13.36 8.05 -15.68
N GLN A 341 -14.34 8.95 -15.66
CA GLN A 341 -15.21 9.13 -14.49
C GLN A 341 -16.02 7.87 -14.19
N GLU A 342 -16.25 7.63 -12.89
CA GLU A 342 -17.12 6.55 -12.43
C GLU A 342 -18.51 6.61 -13.10
N GLY A 343 -18.99 5.47 -13.61
CA GLY A 343 -20.23 5.38 -14.38
C GLY A 343 -20.13 5.75 -15.86
N SER A 344 -18.96 6.19 -16.34
CA SER A 344 -18.71 6.37 -17.77
C SER A 344 -18.67 5.03 -18.51
N ARG A 345 -19.07 5.03 -19.79
CA ARG A 345 -18.90 3.87 -20.69
C ARG A 345 -17.47 3.75 -21.23
N GLN A 346 -16.62 4.76 -21.01
CA GLN A 346 -15.23 4.73 -21.43
C GLN A 346 -14.41 3.80 -20.54
N GLN A 347 -13.37 3.19 -21.11
CA GLN A 347 -12.42 2.36 -20.38
C GLN A 347 -11.15 3.15 -20.08
N LYS A 348 -10.29 2.62 -19.21
CA LYS A 348 -8.95 3.15 -19.01
C LYS A 348 -8.19 3.07 -20.33
N GLU A 349 -7.61 4.19 -20.76
CA GLU A 349 -6.85 4.26 -22.01
C GLU A 349 -5.38 4.56 -21.74
N THR A 350 -4.49 3.99 -22.56
CA THR A 350 -3.07 4.34 -22.60
C THR A 350 -2.68 4.61 -24.04
N LEU A 351 -2.25 5.84 -24.33
CA LEU A 351 -1.88 6.28 -25.67
C LEU A 351 -0.38 6.58 -25.74
N THR A 352 0.25 6.13 -26.82
CA THR A 352 1.66 6.39 -27.11
C THR A 352 1.80 7.56 -28.08
N LEU A 353 2.46 8.63 -27.64
CA LEU A 353 2.73 9.82 -28.45
C LEU A 353 4.21 9.85 -28.85
N ASN A 354 4.46 9.79 -30.16
CA ASN A 354 5.81 9.78 -30.73
C ASN A 354 6.28 11.18 -31.20
N LYS A 355 5.40 12.19 -31.19
CA LYS A 355 5.73 13.58 -31.55
C LYS A 355 6.06 14.37 -30.30
N VAL A 356 7.21 14.08 -29.73
CA VAL A 356 7.72 14.75 -28.53
C VAL A 356 8.66 15.88 -28.97
N ARG A 357 8.54 17.03 -28.31
CA ARG A 357 9.50 18.12 -28.42
C ARG A 357 10.09 18.34 -27.05
N ALA A 358 11.41 18.47 -26.98
CA ALA A 358 12.06 18.83 -25.73
C ALA A 358 12.83 20.14 -25.85
N PHE A 359 12.93 20.86 -24.73
CA PHE A 359 13.60 22.15 -24.65
C PHE A 359 14.43 22.23 -23.38
N GLY A 360 15.65 22.76 -23.49
CA GLY A 360 16.51 23.03 -22.34
C GLY A 360 16.38 24.46 -21.85
N SER A 361 16.25 24.65 -20.53
CA SER A 361 16.30 25.98 -19.91
C SER A 361 17.00 25.91 -18.56
N GLY A 362 18.29 26.26 -18.54
CA GLY A 362 19.12 26.21 -17.33
C GLY A 362 19.06 24.84 -16.65
N ALA A 363 18.67 24.82 -15.38
CA ALA A 363 18.55 23.62 -14.55
C ALA A 363 17.29 22.77 -14.83
N THR A 364 16.53 23.06 -15.90
CA THR A 364 15.31 22.34 -16.25
C THR A 364 15.31 21.87 -17.70
N LEU A 365 14.61 20.77 -17.93
CA LEU A 365 14.21 20.29 -19.23
C LEU A 365 12.68 20.37 -19.32
N GLN A 366 12.16 20.63 -20.51
CA GLN A 366 10.73 20.69 -20.79
C GLN A 366 10.42 19.69 -21.88
N VAL A 367 9.42 18.85 -21.66
CA VAL A 367 8.96 17.82 -22.61
C VAL A 367 7.53 18.16 -22.99
N GLU A 368 7.34 18.59 -24.23
CA GLU A 368 6.06 18.95 -24.83
C GLU A 368 5.53 17.83 -25.72
N VAL A 369 4.24 17.52 -25.56
CA VAL A 369 3.46 16.69 -26.46
C VAL A 369 2.31 17.48 -27.04
N THR A 370 2.16 17.45 -28.36
CA THR A 370 1.00 18.01 -29.05
C THR A 370 -0.17 17.05 -28.95
N LEU A 371 -1.37 17.58 -28.72
CA LEU A 371 -2.59 16.81 -28.59
C LEU A 371 -3.50 17.05 -29.79
N ASP A 372 -4.19 16.00 -30.23
CA ASP A 372 -5.32 16.15 -31.14
C ASP A 372 -6.62 16.43 -30.36
N ASN A 373 -7.70 16.74 -31.09
CA ASN A 373 -8.99 17.06 -30.49
C ASN A 373 -9.59 15.88 -29.70
N HIS A 374 -9.28 14.64 -30.08
CA HIS A 374 -9.78 13.46 -29.40
C HIS A 374 -9.14 13.34 -28.02
N LEU A 375 -7.81 13.46 -27.93
CA LEU A 375 -7.08 13.38 -26.68
C LEU A 375 -7.40 14.56 -25.74
N VAL A 376 -7.60 15.76 -26.27
CA VAL A 376 -8.12 16.90 -25.49
C VAL A 376 -9.49 16.57 -24.90
N SER A 377 -10.39 15.98 -25.68
CA SER A 377 -11.71 15.57 -25.19
C SER A 377 -11.60 14.51 -24.09
N LEU A 378 -10.72 13.52 -24.25
CA LEU A 378 -10.53 12.48 -23.24
C LEU A 378 -9.97 13.05 -21.94
N ILE A 379 -8.91 13.87 -22.00
CA ILE A 379 -8.30 14.48 -20.80
C ILE A 379 -9.31 15.33 -20.05
N THR A 380 -10.07 16.18 -20.76
CA THR A 380 -11.04 17.10 -20.15
C THR A 380 -12.31 16.42 -19.65
N GLN A 381 -12.51 15.12 -19.93
CA GLN A 381 -13.63 14.30 -19.43
C GLN A 381 -13.19 13.23 -18.43
N SER A 382 -11.88 13.07 -18.22
CA SER A 382 -11.34 12.05 -17.32
C SER A 382 -11.40 12.49 -15.85
N GLU A 383 -11.50 11.51 -14.97
CA GLU A 383 -11.32 11.72 -13.53
C GLU A 383 -9.86 12.00 -13.20
N SER A 384 -8.95 11.27 -13.85
CA SER A 384 -7.52 11.52 -13.74
C SER A 384 -6.80 11.28 -15.05
N PHE A 385 -5.66 11.94 -15.22
CA PHE A 385 -4.74 11.63 -16.29
C PHE A 385 -3.30 11.63 -15.78
N GLY A 386 -2.47 10.80 -16.41
CA GLY A 386 -1.04 10.74 -16.19
C GLY A 386 -0.30 10.89 -17.51
N MET A 387 0.94 11.38 -17.43
CA MET A 387 1.84 11.49 -18.55
C MET A 387 3.22 11.01 -18.12
N THR A 388 3.78 10.04 -18.84
CA THR A 388 5.06 9.41 -18.52
C THR A 388 5.93 9.36 -19.77
N LEU A 389 7.14 9.93 -19.71
CA LEU A 389 8.14 9.76 -20.78
C LEU A 389 8.88 8.43 -20.59
N LEU A 390 8.89 7.61 -21.64
CA LEU A 390 9.48 6.27 -21.60
C LEU A 390 10.98 6.27 -21.87
N VAL A 391 11.75 6.62 -20.85
CA VAL A 391 13.20 6.57 -20.89
C VAL A 391 13.75 5.30 -20.22
N PRO A 392 14.96 4.84 -20.57
CA PRO A 392 15.72 3.93 -19.73
C PRO A 392 15.91 4.51 -18.33
N ARG A 393 15.77 3.68 -17.29
CA ARG A 393 15.84 4.13 -15.87
C ARG A 393 17.14 4.82 -15.47
N VAL A 394 18.24 4.56 -16.18
CA VAL A 394 19.52 5.26 -15.97
C VAL A 394 19.40 6.77 -16.24
N LEU A 395 18.44 7.18 -17.07
CA LEU A 395 18.16 8.58 -17.37
C LEU A 395 17.15 9.21 -16.38
N GLY A 396 16.74 8.48 -15.32
CA GLY A 396 15.82 8.96 -14.29
C GLY A 396 14.36 8.57 -14.54
N GLY A 397 13.43 9.32 -13.96
CA GLY A 397 11.99 9.08 -14.08
C GLY A 397 11.20 10.36 -14.27
N TYR A 398 10.33 10.33 -15.28
CA TYR A 398 9.61 11.48 -15.82
C TYR A 398 8.13 11.17 -15.92
N SER A 399 7.42 11.28 -14.79
CA SER A 399 5.99 11.02 -14.74
C SER A 399 5.27 12.11 -13.96
N VAL A 400 4.07 12.44 -14.42
CA VAL A 400 3.09 13.27 -13.71
C VAL A 400 1.77 12.52 -13.67
N SER A 401 1.05 12.66 -12.58
CA SER A 401 -0.31 12.11 -12.43
C SER A 401 -1.17 13.16 -11.73
N HIS A 402 -2.35 13.39 -12.30
CA HIS A 402 -3.29 14.42 -11.88
C HIS A 402 -4.68 13.82 -11.72
N VAL A 403 -5.23 13.88 -10.51
CA VAL A 403 -6.67 13.71 -10.27
C VAL A 403 -7.33 15.06 -10.46
N LEU A 404 -8.36 15.12 -11.28
CA LEU A 404 -8.98 16.36 -11.75
C LEU A 404 -10.32 16.60 -11.05
N SER A 405 -10.45 17.78 -10.44
CA SER A 405 -11.75 18.32 -10.07
C SER A 405 -12.52 18.78 -11.32
N HIS A 406 -13.82 19.12 -11.14
CA HIS A 406 -14.60 19.75 -12.21
C HIS A 406 -13.93 21.05 -12.69
N LYS A 407 -13.44 21.85 -11.75
CA LYS A 407 -12.75 23.12 -12.04
C LYS A 407 -11.45 22.90 -12.80
N ASP A 408 -10.67 21.86 -12.47
CA ASP A 408 -9.43 21.55 -13.20
C ASP A 408 -9.72 21.21 -14.66
N ARG A 409 -10.78 20.42 -14.93
CA ARG A 409 -11.23 20.09 -16.29
C ARG A 409 -11.61 21.34 -17.08
N GLU A 410 -12.33 22.27 -16.48
CA GLU A 410 -12.68 23.55 -17.12
C GLU A 410 -11.45 24.43 -17.41
N ILE A 411 -10.51 24.50 -16.46
CA ILE A 411 -9.25 25.24 -16.59
C ILE A 411 -8.41 24.67 -17.75
N LEU A 412 -8.26 23.34 -17.81
CA LEU A 412 -7.57 22.66 -18.90
C LEU A 412 -8.26 22.92 -20.25
N GLY A 413 -9.59 22.79 -20.30
CA GLY A 413 -10.38 23.08 -21.50
C GLY A 413 -10.30 24.54 -21.95
N ALA A 414 -10.12 25.49 -21.03
CA ALA A 414 -9.86 26.89 -21.38
C ALA A 414 -8.44 27.06 -21.97
N ALA A 415 -7.42 26.49 -21.33
CA ALA A 415 -6.04 26.59 -21.78
C ALA A 415 -5.78 25.96 -23.16
N PHE A 416 -6.50 24.87 -23.49
CA PHE A 416 -6.42 24.25 -24.81
C PHE A 416 -7.14 25.03 -25.92
N ARG A 417 -7.99 26.01 -25.59
CA ARG A 417 -8.73 26.82 -26.58
C ARG A 417 -8.18 28.25 -26.73
N LEU A 418 -7.73 28.86 -25.64
CA LEU A 418 -7.31 30.26 -25.58
C LEU A 418 -5.79 30.39 -25.82
N CYS A 419 -5.41 30.35 -27.09
CA CYS A 419 -4.02 30.18 -27.52
C CYS A 419 -3.09 31.38 -27.23
N ILE A 420 -1.82 31.07 -26.95
CA ILE A 420 -0.72 31.99 -26.61
C ILE A 420 0.25 32.28 -27.75
#